data_AF-A0A1Y5Q6A9-F1
#
_entry.id   AF-A0A1Y5Q6A9-F1
#
_cell.length_a   1.000
_cell.length_b   1.000
_cell.length_c   1.000
_cell.angle_alpha   90.00
_cell.angle_beta   90.00
_cell.angle_gamma   90.00
#
_symmetry.space_group_name_H-M   'P 1'
#
loop_
_entity.id
_entity.type
_entity.pdbx_description
1 polymer ?
#
loop_
_entity_poly.entity_id
_entity_poly.type
_entity_poly.pdbx_seq_one_letter_code
_entity_poly.pdbx_strand_id
1 'polypeptide(L)'
;MDTEDTMADDIKADELIDPLRDSYAKFIREMEPGIPAHSALQLADTLLTVQMDVLAGKRVSYKAKPAIDGEAIAESWRQGLPVEEVMKLHSCSRSAAYKHHPSKLLRKRA
;
A
#
# COMPACT_ATOMS: atom_id res chain seq x y z
N MET A 1 11.42 23.82 -12.19
CA MET A 1 11.42 22.34 -12.22
C MET A 1 10.09 21.96 -11.66
N ASP A 2 9.13 21.80 -12.56
CA ASP A 2 7.72 21.62 -12.26
C ASP A 2 7.52 20.24 -11.65
N THR A 3 7.15 20.21 -10.38
CA THR A 3 6.65 19.00 -9.73
C THR A 3 5.28 18.74 -10.31
N GLU A 4 5.21 17.95 -11.38
CA GLU A 4 3.96 17.32 -11.80
C GLU A 4 3.49 16.43 -10.64
N ASP A 5 2.60 16.99 -9.81
CA ASP A 5 1.73 16.26 -8.89
C ASP A 5 1.00 15.21 -9.75
N THR A 6 1.57 14.02 -9.80
CA THR A 6 0.98 12.88 -10.48
C THR A 6 -0.19 12.44 -9.63
N MET A 7 -1.35 13.03 -9.90
CA MET A 7 -2.63 12.61 -9.35
C MET A 7 -2.75 11.11 -9.60
N ALA A 8 -3.02 10.34 -8.54
CA ALA A 8 -3.38 8.94 -8.68
C ALA A 8 -4.54 8.85 -9.68
N ASP A 9 -4.53 7.82 -10.54
CA ASP A 9 -5.62 7.54 -11.47
C ASP A 9 -6.95 7.77 -10.76
N ASP A 10 -7.81 8.59 -11.37
CA ASP A 10 -9.08 9.06 -10.80
C ASP A 10 -10.03 7.86 -10.63
N ILE A 11 -9.82 7.09 -9.57
CA ILE A 11 -10.56 5.88 -9.24
C ILE A 11 -11.75 6.28 -8.38
N LYS A 12 -12.93 5.78 -8.77
CA LYS A 12 -14.15 6.02 -8.00
C LYS A 12 -14.03 5.34 -6.64
N ALA A 13 -14.43 6.06 -5.59
CA ALA A 13 -14.41 5.54 -4.22
C ALA A 13 -15.14 4.19 -4.08
N ASP A 14 -16.19 3.99 -4.87
CA ASP A 14 -16.98 2.75 -4.89
C ASP A 14 -16.17 1.53 -5.38
N GLU A 15 -15.16 1.75 -6.23
CA GLU A 15 -14.27 0.70 -6.74
C GLU A 15 -13.19 0.31 -5.71
N LEU A 16 -13.01 1.12 -4.66
CA LEU A 16 -12.07 0.86 -3.56
C LEU A 16 -12.71 0.16 -2.35
N ILE A 17 -14.03 0.00 -2.34
CA ILE A 17 -14.79 -0.58 -1.23
C ILE A 17 -14.31 -2.00 -0.89
N ASP A 18 -14.24 -2.89 -1.90
CA ASP A 18 -13.81 -4.27 -1.68
C ASP A 18 -12.32 -4.38 -1.26
N PRO A 19 -11.37 -3.69 -1.91
CA PRO A 19 -9.98 -3.64 -1.46
C PRO A 19 -9.80 -3.11 -0.03
N LEU A 20 -10.57 -2.09 0.36
CA LEU A 20 -10.52 -1.52 1.72
C LEU A 20 -11.08 -2.50 2.75
N ARG A 21 -12.20 -3.15 2.43
CA ARG A 21 -12.80 -4.20 3.26
C ARG A 21 -11.81 -5.34 3.53
N ASP A 22 -11.16 -5.85 2.49
CA ASP A 22 -10.18 -6.93 2.59
C ASP A 22 -8.96 -6.51 3.41
N SER A 23 -8.50 -5.26 3.22
CA SER A 23 -7.41 -4.67 4.00
C SER A 23 -7.76 -4.59 5.49
N TYR A 24 -8.97 -4.13 5.85
CA TYR A 24 -9.43 -4.08 7.23
C TYR A 24 -9.57 -5.47 7.85
N ALA A 25 -10.17 -6.43 7.14
CA ALA A 25 -10.33 -7.80 7.62
C ALA A 25 -8.97 -8.47 7.89
N LYS A 26 -7.99 -8.22 7.03
CA LYS A 26 -6.61 -8.68 7.23
C LYS A 26 -5.98 -8.05 8.47
N PHE A 27 -6.09 -6.73 8.63
CA PHE A 27 -5.53 -6.01 9.78
C PHE A 27 -6.15 -6.48 11.11
N ILE A 28 -7.48 -6.70 11.15
CA ILE A 28 -8.18 -7.21 12.33
C ILE A 28 -7.65 -8.59 12.74
N ARG A 29 -7.42 -9.48 11.78
CA ARG A 29 -6.88 -10.82 12.05
C ARG A 29 -5.41 -10.82 12.45
N GLU A 30 -4.63 -9.85 11.98
CA GLU A 30 -3.24 -9.66 12.40
C GLU A 30 -3.15 -9.14 13.84
N MET A 31 -4.09 -8.27 14.24
CA MET A 31 -4.13 -7.69 15.59
C MET A 31 -4.81 -8.61 16.62
N GLU A 32 -5.78 -9.43 16.20
CA GLU A 32 -6.49 -10.40 17.04
C GLU A 32 -6.53 -11.79 16.35
N PRO A 33 -5.48 -12.61 16.53
CA PRO A 33 -5.33 -13.89 15.84
C PRO A 33 -6.42 -14.92 16.17
N GLY A 34 -7.13 -14.75 17.28
CA GLY A 34 -8.20 -15.64 17.75
C GLY A 34 -9.55 -15.40 17.08
N ILE A 35 -9.71 -14.33 16.30
CA ILE A 35 -10.99 -14.02 15.65
C ILE A 35 -11.22 -14.94 14.43
N PRO A 36 -12.40 -15.58 14.32
CA PRO A 36 -12.80 -16.30 13.11
C PRO A 36 -12.84 -15.38 11.89
N ALA A 37 -12.42 -15.89 10.72
CA ALA A 37 -12.32 -15.10 9.50
C ALA A 37 -13.64 -14.43 9.08
N HIS A 38 -14.78 -15.10 9.30
CA HIS A 38 -16.10 -14.52 9.02
C HIS A 38 -16.42 -13.33 9.94
N SER A 39 -16.09 -13.43 11.22
CA SER A 39 -16.28 -12.34 12.19
C SER A 39 -15.38 -11.14 11.88
N ALA A 40 -14.15 -11.37 11.40
CA ALA A 40 -13.28 -10.30 10.93
C ALA A 40 -13.86 -9.55 9.72
N LEU A 41 -14.50 -10.26 8.78
CA LEU A 41 -15.17 -9.66 7.63
C LEU A 41 -16.38 -8.83 8.06
N GLN A 42 -17.20 -9.31 9.00
CA GLN A 42 -18.34 -8.54 9.54
C GLN A 42 -17.90 -7.25 10.24
N LEU A 43 -16.78 -7.31 10.97
CA LEU A 43 -16.19 -6.13 11.61
C LEU A 43 -15.63 -5.15 10.56
N ALA A 44 -14.96 -5.67 9.53
CA ALA A 44 -14.48 -4.87 8.41
C ALA A 44 -15.63 -4.16 7.67
N ASP A 45 -16.75 -4.85 7.44
CA ASP A 45 -17.96 -4.26 6.86
C ASP A 45 -18.50 -3.12 7.71
N THR A 46 -18.58 -3.33 9.02
CA THR A 46 -19.09 -2.32 9.96
C THR A 46 -18.19 -1.08 9.97
N LEU A 47 -16.87 -1.28 10.00
CA LEU A 47 -15.89 -0.19 9.93
C LEU A 47 -15.98 0.57 8.61
N LEU A 48 -16.15 -0.14 7.50
CA LEU A 48 -16.30 0.46 6.18
C LEU A 48 -17.60 1.29 6.09
N THR A 49 -18.71 0.80 6.62
CA THR A 49 -19.97 1.57 6.69
C THR A 49 -19.80 2.85 7.51
N VAL A 50 -19.20 2.77 8.70
CA VAL A 50 -18.93 3.96 9.54
C VAL A 50 -18.00 4.94 8.82
N GLN A 51 -16.96 4.42 8.16
CA GLN A 51 -16.05 5.25 7.37
C GLN A 51 -16.78 5.95 6.23
N MET A 52 -17.66 5.25 5.51
CA MET A 52 -18.48 5.84 4.44
C MET A 52 -19.45 6.90 4.99
N ASP A 53 -20.09 6.67 6.12
CA ASP A 53 -20.97 7.64 6.78
C ASP A 53 -20.21 8.90 7.23
N VAL A 54 -19.01 8.73 7.79
CA VAL A 54 -18.14 9.86 8.19
C VAL A 54 -17.69 10.68 6.98
N LEU A 55 -17.45 10.03 5.85
CA LEU A 55 -16.99 10.65 4.62
C LEU A 55 -18.14 11.13 3.72
N ALA A 56 -19.39 10.78 4.03
CA ALA A 56 -20.56 11.23 3.29
C ALA A 56 -20.62 12.76 3.23
N GLY A 57 -20.69 13.31 2.01
CA GLY A 57 -20.71 14.75 1.77
C GLY A 57 -19.36 15.47 1.91
N LYS A 58 -18.26 14.75 2.20
CA LYS A 58 -16.90 15.31 2.26
C LYS A 58 -16.13 14.99 0.97
N ARG A 59 -15.38 15.98 0.44
CA ARG A 59 -14.39 15.72 -0.63
C ARG A 59 -13.11 15.23 0.02
N VAL A 60 -12.73 13.99 -0.26
CA VAL A 60 -11.49 13.37 0.23
C VAL A 60 -10.43 13.49 -0.85
N SER A 61 -9.35 14.21 -0.58
CA SER A 61 -8.14 14.15 -1.41
C SER A 61 -7.12 13.26 -0.73
N TYR A 62 -6.81 12.12 -1.37
CA TYR A 62 -5.69 11.30 -0.93
C TYR A 62 -4.41 11.94 -1.45
N LYS A 63 -3.52 12.36 -0.54
CA LYS A 63 -2.15 12.68 -0.94
C LYS A 63 -1.51 11.40 -1.47
N ALA A 64 -1.16 11.40 -2.75
CA ALA A 64 -0.35 10.33 -3.32
C ALA A 64 0.91 10.18 -2.47
N LYS A 65 1.31 8.93 -2.21
CA LYS A 65 2.62 8.70 -1.61
C LYS A 65 3.68 9.23 -2.57
N PRO A 66 4.83 9.73 -2.06
CA PRO A 66 5.94 10.12 -2.91
C PRO A 66 6.27 9.01 -3.91
N ALA A 67 6.56 9.39 -5.16
CA ALA A 67 6.98 8.44 -6.18
C ALA A 67 8.20 7.67 -5.67
N ILE A 68 8.15 6.34 -5.79
CA ILE A 68 9.24 5.47 -5.36
C ILE A 68 10.33 5.49 -6.43
N ASP A 69 11.54 5.92 -6.06
CA ASP A 69 12.72 5.80 -6.90
C ASP A 69 13.24 4.35 -6.89
N GLY A 70 12.89 3.62 -7.94
CA GLY A 70 13.30 2.23 -8.12
C GLY A 70 14.81 2.05 -8.34
N GLU A 71 15.51 3.05 -8.87
CA GLU A 71 16.95 2.97 -9.08
C GLU A 71 17.70 3.17 -7.77
N ALA A 72 17.25 4.11 -6.93
CA ALA A 72 17.79 4.31 -5.59
C ALA A 72 17.62 3.07 -4.70
N ILE A 73 16.46 2.39 -4.78
CA ILE A 73 16.24 1.10 -4.10
C ILE A 73 17.20 0.03 -4.62
N ALA A 74 17.35 -0.09 -5.94
CA ALA A 74 18.26 -1.07 -6.55
C ALA A 74 19.72 -0.81 -6.14
N GLU A 75 20.12 0.45 -5.99
CA GLU A 75 21.45 0.82 -5.51
C GLU A 75 21.67 0.43 -4.04
N SER A 76 20.69 0.67 -3.16
CA SER A 76 20.75 0.21 -1.78
C SER A 76 20.90 -1.32 -1.67
N TRP A 77 20.25 -2.07 -2.57
CA TRP A 77 20.46 -3.52 -2.67
C TRP A 77 21.87 -3.87 -3.12
N ARG A 78 22.44 -3.14 -4.08
CA ARG A 78 23.84 -3.35 -4.54
C ARG A 78 24.86 -3.06 -3.46
N GLN A 79 24.55 -2.11 -2.56
CA GLN A 79 25.35 -1.81 -1.37
C GLN A 79 25.23 -2.88 -0.26
N GLY A 80 24.40 -3.91 -0.45
CA GLY A 80 24.24 -5.00 0.50
C GLY A 80 23.38 -4.67 1.71
N LEU A 81 22.59 -3.59 1.66
CA LEU A 81 21.69 -3.23 2.76
C LEU A 81 20.61 -4.32 2.95
N PRO A 82 20.28 -4.68 4.21
CA PRO A 82 19.20 -5.61 4.49
C PRO A 82 17.85 -4.99 4.13
N VAL A 83 16.86 -5.84 3.82
CA VAL A 83 15.54 -5.40 3.34
C VAL A 83 14.84 -4.40 4.27
N GLU A 84 15.02 -4.54 5.58
CA GLU A 84 14.43 -3.68 6.60
C GLU A 84 15.00 -2.25 6.51
N GLU A 85 16.30 -2.12 6.27
CA GLU A 85 16.98 -0.82 6.09
C GLU A 85 16.60 -0.18 4.74
N VAL A 86 16.47 -0.98 3.68
CA VAL A 86 15.97 -0.51 2.37
C VAL A 86 14.54 0.03 2.50
N MET A 87 13.67 -0.69 3.22
CA MET A 87 12.29 -0.26 3.46
C MET A 87 12.22 1.05 4.24
N LYS A 88 13.07 1.19 5.27
CA LYS A 88 13.13 2.40 6.11
C LYS A 88 13.67 3.60 5.35
N LEU A 89 14.79 3.43 4.63
CA LEU A 89 15.44 4.51 3.88
C LEU A 89 14.55 5.07 2.77
N HIS A 90 13.84 4.18 2.06
CA HIS A 90 13.00 4.55 0.91
C HIS A 90 11.52 4.65 1.23
N SER A 91 11.14 4.53 2.52
CA SER A 91 9.75 4.55 2.99
C SER A 91 8.80 3.67 2.15
N CYS A 92 9.27 2.49 1.75
CA CYS A 92 8.59 1.62 0.80
C CYS A 92 8.11 0.32 1.43
N SER A 93 7.11 -0.32 0.83
CA SER A 93 6.64 -1.63 1.28
C SER A 93 7.66 -2.71 0.95
N ARG A 94 7.64 -3.83 1.70
CA ARG A 94 8.49 -5.00 1.42
C ARG A 94 8.34 -5.51 -0.01
N SER A 95 7.11 -5.47 -0.54
CA SER A 95 6.82 -5.85 -1.93
C SER A 95 7.51 -4.91 -2.93
N ALA A 96 7.45 -3.59 -2.70
CA ALA A 96 8.14 -2.60 -3.52
C ALA A 96 9.67 -2.79 -3.46
N ALA A 97 10.24 -2.99 -2.28
CA ALA A 97 11.67 -3.25 -2.11
C ALA A 97 12.15 -4.44 -2.95
N TYR A 98 11.43 -5.56 -2.94
CA TYR A 98 11.79 -6.73 -3.76
C TYR A 98 11.49 -6.58 -5.24
N LYS A 99 10.48 -5.78 -5.63
CA LYS A 99 10.17 -5.50 -7.04
C LYS A 99 11.36 -4.86 -7.75
N HIS A 100 12.09 -3.99 -7.05
CA HIS A 100 13.26 -3.28 -7.55
C HIS A 100 14.60 -3.95 -7.20
N HIS A 101 14.57 -5.19 -6.69
CA HIS A 101 15.79 -5.94 -6.43
C HIS A 101 16.54 -6.23 -7.75
N PRO A 102 17.87 -6.05 -7.82
CA PRO A 102 18.65 -6.21 -9.06
C PRO A 102 18.46 -7.56 -9.75
N SER A 103 18.31 -8.65 -8.98
CA SER A 103 18.07 -10.00 -9.52
C SER A 103 16.72 -10.16 -10.25
N LYS A 104 15.70 -9.37 -9.91
CA LYS A 104 14.42 -9.37 -10.62
C LYS A 104 14.46 -8.53 -11.88
N LEU A 105 15.26 -7.47 -11.91
CA LEU A 105 15.45 -6.62 -13.09
C LEU A 105 16.21 -7.35 -14.20
N LEU A 106 17.20 -8.18 -13.83
CA LEU A 106 17.94 -9.01 -14.78
C LEU A 106 17.04 -10.01 -15.54
N ARG A 107 16.02 -10.55 -14.87
CA ARG A 107 15.05 -11.48 -15.47
C ARG A 107 14.08 -10.84 -16.46
N LYS A 108 13.93 -9.52 -16.46
CA LYS A 108 12.99 -8.80 -17.33
C LYS A 108 13.65 -8.26 -18.61
N ARG A 109 14.98 -8.28 -18.67
CA ARG A 109 15.80 -7.89 -19.83
C ARG A 109 16.33 -9.09 -20.64
N ALA A 110 16.13 -10.31 -20.14
CA ALA A 110 16.36 -11.56 -20.86
C ALA A 110 15.06 -12.02 -21.53
#